data_AF-A1HPS3-F1
#
_entry.id   AF-A1HPS3-F1
#
_cell.length_a   1.000
_cell.length_b   1.000
_cell.length_c   1.000
_cell.angle_alpha   90.00
_cell.angle_beta   90.00
_cell.angle_gamma   90.00
#
_symmetry.space_group_name_H-M   'P 1'
#
loop_
_entity.id
_entity.type
_entity.pdbx_description
1 polymer ?
#
loop_
_entity_poly.entity_id
_entity_poly.type
_entity_poly.pdbx_seq_one_letter_code
_entity_poly.pdbx_strand_id
1 'polypeptide(L)'
;MGAASSPLKPEREGGVKPEKSGGAFALNLAKSQDQYSQQRLNELLDAISEQGKRLSAMPTYAELKTYRELVREFLSEAVGRMYALQSQLGWDRQGRQKMYTTIQQIDEHLAALAEDVRCGQERQLSIMGRLDAIRGLLVDLYM
;
A
#
# COMPACT_ATOMS: atom_id res chain seq x y z
N MET A 1 35.50 60.90 -44.41
CA MET A 1 34.27 60.18 -44.84
C MET A 1 34.69 58.77 -45.24
N GLY A 2 34.05 57.73 -44.72
CA GLY A 2 34.32 56.34 -45.13
C GLY A 2 34.28 55.34 -43.99
N ALA A 3 33.06 55.12 -43.49
CA ALA A 3 32.54 54.03 -42.67
C ALA A 3 33.49 52.93 -42.16
N ALA A 4 33.49 52.79 -40.83
CA ALA A 4 33.79 51.55 -40.13
C ALA A 4 32.73 50.48 -40.45
N SER A 5 33.19 49.23 -40.64
CA SER A 5 32.33 48.05 -40.56
C SER A 5 33.04 46.98 -39.74
N SER A 6 32.53 46.80 -38.53
CA SER A 6 32.95 45.80 -37.55
C SER A 6 32.69 44.36 -38.02
N PRO A 7 33.47 43.37 -37.56
CA PRO A 7 33.20 41.97 -37.82
C PRO A 7 32.02 41.48 -36.97
N LEU A 8 31.04 40.87 -37.63
CA LEU A 8 29.93 40.15 -37.00
C LEU A 8 30.47 38.93 -36.24
N LYS A 9 30.39 38.96 -34.91
CA LYS A 9 30.54 37.77 -34.07
C LYS A 9 29.25 36.94 -34.13
N PRO A 10 29.31 35.61 -34.26
CA PRO A 10 28.14 34.78 -34.00
C PRO A 10 27.87 34.78 -32.49
N GLU A 11 26.76 35.38 -32.09
CA GLU A 11 26.23 35.27 -30.73
C GLU A 11 25.87 33.80 -30.47
N ARG A 12 26.67 33.16 -29.60
CA ARG A 12 26.37 31.85 -29.03
C ARG A 12 25.41 31.99 -27.85
N GLU A 13 24.39 31.15 -27.92
CA GLU A 13 23.71 30.51 -26.78
C GLU A 13 22.91 31.42 -25.83
N GLY A 14 21.67 31.69 -26.23
CA GLY A 14 20.56 31.77 -25.27
C GLY A 14 20.36 30.39 -24.64
N GLY A 15 21.05 30.14 -23.52
CA GLY A 15 20.86 28.95 -22.70
C GLY A 15 19.42 28.89 -22.17
N VAL A 16 18.58 28.10 -22.82
CA VAL A 16 17.36 27.59 -22.20
C VAL A 16 17.81 26.68 -21.07
N LYS A 17 17.79 27.17 -19.83
CA LYS A 17 17.88 26.31 -18.65
C LYS A 17 16.59 25.48 -18.58
N PRO A 18 16.61 24.15 -18.80
CA PRO A 18 15.44 23.32 -18.57
C PRO A 18 15.41 22.93 -17.08
N GLU A 19 15.41 23.91 -16.19
CA GLU A 19 15.63 23.68 -14.76
C GLU A 19 14.34 24.02 -14.01
N LYS A 20 13.47 23.01 -13.81
CA LYS A 20 12.50 22.83 -12.69
C LYS A 20 11.18 22.10 -13.05
N SER A 21 10.85 21.89 -14.33
CA SER A 21 9.55 21.28 -14.69
C SER A 21 9.49 19.76 -14.45
N GLY A 22 10.57 19.02 -14.76
CA GLY A 22 10.61 17.56 -14.60
C GLY A 22 10.50 17.08 -13.14
N GLY A 23 11.13 17.80 -12.22
CA GLY A 23 11.04 17.50 -10.78
C GLY A 23 9.65 17.77 -10.20
N ALA A 24 8.98 18.85 -10.64
CA ALA A 24 7.61 19.14 -10.21
C ALA A 24 6.61 18.11 -10.74
N PHE A 25 6.74 17.66 -11.99
CA PHE A 25 5.89 16.59 -12.54
C PHE A 25 6.10 15.26 -11.81
N ALA A 26 7.36 14.83 -11.62
CA ALA A 26 7.68 13.60 -10.91
C ALA A 26 7.15 13.60 -9.46
N LEU A 27 7.25 14.74 -8.77
CA LEU A 27 6.69 14.91 -7.42
C LEU A 27 5.16 14.81 -7.41
N ASN A 28 4.48 15.43 -8.37
CA ASN A 28 3.02 15.34 -8.46
C ASN A 28 2.56 13.92 -8.79
N LEU A 29 3.26 13.23 -9.72
CA LEU A 29 2.97 11.84 -10.06
C LEU A 29 3.14 10.90 -8.84
N ALA A 30 4.23 11.07 -8.10
CA ALA A 30 4.48 10.32 -6.86
C ALA A 30 3.37 10.53 -5.82
N LYS A 31 2.93 11.77 -5.61
CA LYS A 31 1.81 12.09 -4.70
C LYS A 31 0.51 11.47 -5.15
N SER A 32 0.19 11.54 -6.45
CA SER A 32 -1.03 10.93 -6.98
C SER A 32 -1.02 9.41 -6.87
N GLN A 33 0.13 8.76 -7.07
CA GLN A 33 0.26 7.31 -6.85
C GLN A 33 0.06 6.92 -5.38
N ASP A 34 0.66 7.66 -4.44
CA ASP A 34 0.46 7.40 -3.00
C ASP A 34 -1.02 7.57 -2.60
N GLN A 35 -1.68 8.62 -3.07
CA GLN A 35 -3.12 8.82 -2.83
C GLN A 35 -3.96 7.69 -3.41
N TYR A 36 -3.64 7.23 -4.61
CA TYR A 36 -4.34 6.11 -5.24
C TYR A 36 -4.17 4.81 -4.44
N SER A 37 -2.95 4.47 -4.03
CA SER A 37 -2.69 3.29 -3.20
C SER A 37 -3.39 3.40 -1.84
N GLN A 38 -3.40 4.57 -1.20
CA GLN A 38 -4.15 4.78 0.04
C GLN A 38 -5.66 4.53 -0.16
N GLN A 39 -6.24 5.04 -1.24
CA GLN A 39 -7.65 4.80 -1.55
C GLN A 39 -7.93 3.31 -1.78
N ARG A 40 -7.07 2.63 -2.56
CA ARG A 40 -7.19 1.20 -2.83
C ARG A 40 -7.10 0.36 -1.55
N LEU A 41 -6.21 0.72 -0.62
CA LEU A 41 -6.10 0.07 0.68
C LEU A 41 -7.35 0.24 1.54
N ASN A 42 -7.97 1.43 1.54
CA ASN A 42 -9.24 1.66 2.24
C ASN A 42 -10.37 0.81 1.62
N GLU A 43 -10.48 0.76 0.29
CA GLU A 43 -11.47 -0.07 -0.41
C GLU A 43 -11.30 -1.56 -0.07
N LEU A 44 -10.07 -2.06 -0.05
CA LEU A 44 -9.76 -3.44 0.34
C LEU A 44 -10.09 -3.69 1.82
N LEU A 45 -9.80 -2.73 2.72
CA LEU A 45 -10.13 -2.87 4.14
C LEU A 45 -11.64 -2.93 4.39
N ASP A 46 -12.42 -2.14 3.67
CA ASP A 46 -13.88 -2.18 3.73
C ASP A 46 -14.42 -3.52 3.20
N ALA A 47 -13.88 -4.01 2.08
CA ALA A 47 -14.22 -5.33 1.55
C ALA A 47 -13.87 -6.46 2.52
N ILE A 48 -12.71 -6.42 3.16
CA ILE A 48 -12.29 -7.36 4.21
C ILE A 48 -13.25 -7.31 5.39
N SER A 49 -13.64 -6.10 5.82
CA SER A 49 -14.57 -5.92 6.94
C SER A 49 -15.94 -6.51 6.65
N GLU A 50 -16.45 -6.29 5.45
CA GLU A 50 -17.74 -6.84 5.03
C GLU A 50 -17.69 -8.37 4.87
N GLN A 51 -16.62 -8.89 4.27
CA GLN A 51 -16.39 -10.33 4.16
C GLN A 51 -16.19 -10.98 5.53
N GLY A 52 -15.56 -10.29 6.49
CA GLY A 52 -15.42 -10.74 7.87
C GLY A 52 -16.77 -10.89 8.56
N LYS A 53 -17.69 -9.93 8.39
CA LYS A 53 -19.07 -10.06 8.91
C LYS A 53 -19.77 -11.29 8.33
N ARG A 54 -19.65 -11.52 7.02
CA ARG A 54 -20.23 -12.71 6.35
C ARG A 54 -19.64 -14.00 6.91
N LEU A 55 -18.32 -14.08 7.05
CA LEU A 55 -17.65 -15.25 7.62
C LEU A 55 -18.05 -15.49 9.08
N SER A 56 -18.25 -14.43 9.87
CA SER A 56 -18.71 -14.54 11.27
C SER A 56 -20.14 -15.06 11.38
N ALA A 57 -21.00 -14.74 10.40
CA ALA A 57 -22.38 -15.20 10.35
C ALA A 57 -22.49 -16.61 9.75
N MET A 58 -21.68 -16.89 8.74
CA MET A 58 -21.65 -18.14 7.98
C MET A 58 -20.19 -18.66 7.89
N PRO A 59 -19.71 -19.37 8.91
CA PRO A 59 -18.35 -19.88 8.96
C PRO A 59 -18.17 -21.08 8.03
N THR A 60 -18.07 -20.80 6.73
CA THR A 60 -17.84 -21.81 5.70
C THR A 60 -16.47 -21.65 5.06
N TYR A 61 -15.95 -22.73 4.48
CA TYR A 61 -14.68 -22.69 3.76
C TYR A 61 -14.70 -21.72 2.57
N ALA A 62 -15.85 -21.56 1.91
CA ALA A 62 -16.01 -20.62 0.81
C ALA A 62 -15.82 -19.17 1.27
N GLU A 63 -16.48 -18.76 2.35
CA GLU A 63 -16.34 -17.42 2.91
C GLU A 63 -14.92 -17.17 3.43
N LEU A 64 -14.28 -18.19 4.01
CA LEU A 64 -12.90 -18.10 4.49
C LEU A 64 -11.92 -17.92 3.34
N LYS A 65 -12.11 -18.63 2.23
CA LYS A 65 -11.26 -18.51 1.04
C LYS A 65 -11.30 -17.08 0.50
N THR A 66 -12.50 -16.53 0.30
CA THR A 66 -12.68 -15.14 -0.16
C THR A 66 -12.04 -14.15 0.80
N TYR A 67 -12.22 -14.34 2.11
CA TYR A 67 -11.58 -13.49 3.12
C TYR A 67 -10.04 -13.52 3.00
N ARG A 68 -9.44 -14.70 2.86
CA ARG A 68 -7.99 -14.86 2.68
C ARG A 68 -7.47 -14.20 1.41
N GLU A 69 -8.23 -14.28 0.32
CA GLU A 69 -7.87 -13.64 -0.95
C GLU A 69 -7.83 -12.12 -0.81
N LEU A 70 -8.85 -11.52 -0.17
CA LEU A 70 -8.88 -10.08 0.09
C LEU A 70 -7.73 -9.63 1.00
N VAL A 71 -7.43 -10.37 2.07
CA VAL A 71 -6.29 -10.07 2.95
C VAL A 71 -4.97 -10.13 2.17
N ARG A 72 -4.80 -11.14 1.30
CA ARG A 72 -3.60 -11.26 0.46
C ARG A 72 -3.44 -10.09 -0.52
N GLU A 73 -4.54 -9.65 -1.14
CA GLU A 73 -4.53 -8.47 -2.01
C GLU A 73 -4.13 -7.21 -1.25
N PHE A 74 -4.70 -7.01 -0.05
CA PHE A 74 -4.33 -5.89 0.82
C PHE A 74 -2.85 -5.89 1.18
N LEU A 75 -2.32 -7.04 1.63
CA LEU A 75 -0.90 -7.15 1.99
C LEU A 75 0.01 -6.85 0.80
N SER A 76 -0.38 -7.27 -0.41
CA SER A 76 0.37 -7.00 -1.64
C SER A 76 0.42 -5.50 -1.96
N GLU A 77 -0.72 -4.81 -1.83
CA GLU A 77 -0.80 -3.35 -2.04
C GLU A 77 -0.02 -2.58 -0.97
N ALA A 78 -0.12 -2.99 0.31
CA ALA A 78 0.57 -2.34 1.43
C ALA A 78 2.10 -2.46 1.29
N VAL A 79 2.58 -3.64 0.92
CA VAL A 79 4.00 -3.88 0.64
C VAL A 79 4.47 -3.09 -0.59
N GLY A 80 3.65 -3.05 -1.66
CA GLY A 80 3.95 -2.27 -2.87
C GLY A 80 4.10 -0.77 -2.60
N ARG A 81 3.12 -0.18 -1.90
CA ARG A 81 3.16 1.21 -1.46
C ARG A 81 4.40 1.50 -0.61
N MET A 82 4.77 0.59 0.29
CA MET A 82 5.95 0.75 1.13
C MET A 82 7.25 0.80 0.31
N TYR A 83 7.42 -0.09 -0.67
CA TYR A 83 8.60 -0.05 -1.54
C TYR A 83 8.67 1.27 -2.33
N ALA A 84 7.53 1.79 -2.79
CA ALA A 84 7.47 3.09 -3.45
C ALA A 84 7.91 4.23 -2.52
N LEU A 85 7.45 4.24 -1.27
CA LEU A 85 7.86 5.23 -0.25
C LEU A 85 9.34 5.09 0.15
N GLN A 86 9.86 3.87 0.23
CA GLN A 86 11.27 3.60 0.53
C GLN A 86 12.21 4.28 -0.48
N SER A 87 11.83 4.29 -1.75
CA SER A 87 12.62 4.93 -2.82
C SER A 87 12.73 6.46 -2.67
N GLN A 88 11.79 7.08 -1.94
CA GLN A 88 11.68 8.54 -1.83
C GLN A 88 12.28 9.10 -0.54
N LEU A 89 12.19 8.35 0.57
CA LEU A 89 12.44 8.88 1.92
C LEU A 89 13.57 8.16 2.69
N GLY A 90 14.05 7.00 2.21
CA GLY A 90 15.09 6.21 2.90
C GLY A 90 14.57 5.55 4.18
N TRP A 91 14.45 4.22 4.18
CA TRP A 91 13.77 3.49 5.25
C TRP A 91 14.74 2.84 6.25
N ASP A 92 14.47 3.02 7.56
CA ASP A 92 15.25 2.44 8.66
C ASP A 92 14.97 0.93 8.87
N ARG A 93 16.01 0.15 9.16
CA ARG A 93 15.95 -1.32 9.31
C ARG A 93 14.82 -1.80 10.23
N GLN A 94 14.49 -0.99 11.22
CA GLN A 94 13.47 -1.27 12.22
C GLN A 94 12.03 -1.34 11.65
N GLY A 95 11.68 -0.52 10.66
CA GLY A 95 10.30 -0.53 10.12
C GLY A 95 10.00 -1.75 9.24
N ARG A 96 10.99 -2.23 8.47
CA ARG A 96 10.85 -3.48 7.71
C ARG A 96 10.63 -4.67 8.63
N GLN A 97 11.39 -4.75 9.71
CA GLN A 97 11.25 -5.82 10.69
C GLN A 97 9.86 -5.83 11.33
N LYS A 98 9.33 -4.66 11.72
CA LYS A 98 7.96 -4.53 12.25
C LYS A 98 6.92 -5.04 11.26
N MET A 99 6.98 -4.62 10.00
CA MET A 99 6.06 -5.09 8.97
C MET A 99 6.09 -6.62 8.83
N TYR A 100 7.28 -7.22 8.73
CA TYR A 100 7.39 -8.68 8.63
C TYR A 100 6.75 -9.38 9.83
N THR A 101 6.97 -8.86 11.05
CA THR A 101 6.33 -9.39 12.25
C THR A 101 4.81 -9.26 12.19
N THR A 102 4.29 -8.12 11.75
CA THR A 102 2.83 -7.93 11.61
C THR A 102 2.22 -8.87 10.57
N ILE A 103 2.88 -9.05 9.41
CA ILE A 103 2.43 -10.00 8.38
C ILE A 103 2.41 -11.43 8.94
N GLN A 104 3.46 -11.82 9.67
CA GLN A 104 3.52 -13.14 10.30
C GLN A 104 2.38 -13.35 11.30
N GLN A 105 2.06 -12.34 12.12
CA GLN A 105 0.93 -12.40 13.04
C GLN A 105 -0.40 -12.56 12.29
N ILE A 106 -0.60 -11.83 11.19
CA ILE A 106 -1.80 -11.97 10.34
C ILE A 106 -1.92 -13.41 9.82
N ASP A 107 -0.83 -14.00 9.34
CA ASP A 107 -0.82 -15.38 8.86
C ASP A 107 -1.17 -16.39 9.97
N GLU A 108 -0.64 -16.19 11.18
CA GLU A 108 -0.98 -17.01 12.36
C GLU A 108 -2.47 -16.92 12.71
N HIS A 109 -3.05 -15.71 12.67
CA HIS A 109 -4.48 -15.52 12.89
C HIS A 109 -5.33 -16.16 11.80
N LEU A 110 -4.92 -16.09 10.52
CA LEU A 110 -5.62 -16.74 9.41
C LEU A 110 -5.58 -18.26 9.50
N ALA A 111 -4.45 -18.84 9.91
CA ALA A 111 -4.32 -20.28 10.12
C ALA A 111 -5.25 -20.76 11.24
N ALA A 112 -5.28 -20.04 12.36
CA ALA A 112 -6.16 -20.39 13.47
C ALA A 112 -7.64 -20.14 13.16
N LEU A 113 -7.96 -19.15 12.33
CA LEU A 113 -9.30 -18.93 11.81
C LEU A 113 -9.79 -20.11 10.95
N ALA A 114 -8.90 -20.69 10.14
CA ALA A 114 -9.22 -21.89 9.36
C ALA A 114 -9.58 -23.09 10.24
N GLU A 115 -8.85 -23.28 11.34
CA GLU A 115 -9.14 -24.32 12.32
C GLU A 115 -10.45 -24.08 13.06
N ASP A 116 -10.76 -22.83 13.39
CA ASP A 116 -12.01 -22.49 14.04
C ASP A 116 -13.22 -22.69 13.10
N VAL A 117 -13.09 -22.32 11.82
CA VAL A 117 -14.10 -22.60 10.78
C VAL A 117 -14.31 -24.11 10.61
N ARG A 118 -13.25 -24.92 10.71
CA ARG A 118 -13.34 -26.39 10.67
C ARG A 118 -14.12 -26.96 11.86
N CYS A 119 -14.03 -26.32 13.03
CA CYS A 119 -14.77 -26.71 14.24
C CYS A 119 -16.24 -26.25 14.21
N GLY A 120 -16.63 -25.40 13.27
CA GLY A 120 -18.01 -24.95 13.09
C GLY A 120 -18.47 -23.91 14.11
N GLN A 121 -19.78 -23.85 14.35
CA GLN A 121 -20.43 -22.75 15.10
C GLN A 121 -20.01 -22.65 16.58
N GLU A 122 -19.51 -23.72 17.20
CA GLU A 122 -19.07 -23.69 18.60
C GLU A 122 -17.97 -22.65 18.87
N ARG A 123 -17.28 -22.19 17.83
CA ARG A 123 -16.20 -21.19 17.92
C ARG A 123 -16.55 -19.81 17.39
N GLN A 124 -17.83 -19.46 17.28
CA GLN A 124 -18.25 -18.18 16.69
C GLN A 124 -17.62 -16.94 17.37
N LEU A 125 -17.52 -16.94 18.71
CA LEU A 125 -16.82 -15.89 19.46
C LEU A 125 -15.32 -15.80 19.13
N SER A 126 -14.66 -16.96 18.98
CA SER A 126 -13.25 -17.03 18.60
C SER A 126 -13.03 -16.50 17.18
N ILE A 127 -13.92 -16.86 16.25
CA ILE A 127 -13.91 -16.37 14.87
C ILE A 127 -14.01 -14.85 14.84
N MET A 128 -14.96 -14.26 15.58
CA MET A 128 -15.10 -12.80 15.68
C MET A 128 -13.83 -12.14 16.23
N GLY A 129 -13.30 -12.65 17.34
CA GLY A 129 -12.07 -12.11 17.93
C GLY A 129 -10.86 -12.17 16.99
N ARG A 130 -10.75 -13.22 16.17
CA ARG A 130 -9.69 -13.31 15.15
C ARG A 130 -9.89 -12.36 13.99
N LEU A 131 -11.12 -12.19 13.53
CA LEU A 131 -11.46 -11.23 12.47
C LEU A 131 -11.11 -9.79 12.89
N ASP A 132 -11.43 -9.43 14.13
CA ASP A 132 -11.09 -8.11 14.68
C ASP A 132 -9.57 -7.93 14.86
N ALA A 133 -8.87 -8.97 15.33
CA ALA A 133 -7.41 -8.95 15.44
C ALA A 133 -6.74 -8.74 14.07
N ILE A 134 -7.16 -9.49 13.05
CA ILE A 134 -6.64 -9.34 11.68
C ILE A 134 -6.91 -7.92 11.17
N ARG A 135 -8.13 -7.39 11.35
CA ARG A 135 -8.45 -6.02 10.96
C ARG A 135 -7.54 -5.00 11.64
N GLY A 136 -7.29 -5.14 12.94
CA GLY A 136 -6.39 -4.24 13.69
C GLY A 136 -4.98 -4.25 13.11
N LEU A 137 -4.42 -5.45 12.89
CA LEU A 137 -3.08 -5.60 12.30
C LEU A 137 -3.00 -5.02 10.87
N LEU A 138 -4.07 -5.13 10.09
CA LEU A 138 -4.12 -4.53 8.75
C LEU A 138 -4.13 -3.01 8.83
N VAL A 139 -4.87 -2.41 9.77
CA VAL A 139 -4.85 -0.95 10.01
C VAL A 139 -3.46 -0.47 10.40
N ASP A 140 -2.79 -1.19 11.30
CA ASP A 140 -1.43 -0.88 11.76
C ASP A 140 -0.39 -0.93 10.62
N LEU A 141 -0.67 -1.63 9.51
CA LEU A 141 0.25 -1.76 8.37
C LEU A 141 0.24 -0.55 7.43
N TYR A 142 -0.84 0.23 7.37
CA TYR A 142 -0.96 1.30 6.37
C TYR A 142 -1.22 2.70 6.92
N MET A 143 -1.62 2.83 8.20
CA MET A 143 -1.58 4.09 8.95
C MET A 143 -0.15 4.49 9.31
#